data_AF-A0A067D3G6-F1
#
_entry.id   AF-A0A067D3G6-F1
#
_cell.length_a   1.000
_cell.length_b   1.000
_cell.length_c   1.000
_cell.angle_alpha   90.00
_cell.angle_beta   90.00
_cell.angle_gamma   90.00
#
_symmetry.space_group_name_H-M   'P 1'
#
loop_
_entity.id
_entity.type
_entity.pdbx_description
1 polymer ?
#
loop_
_entity_poly.entity_id
_entity_poly.type
_entity_poly.pdbx_seq_one_letter_code
_entity_poly.pdbx_strand_id
1 'polypeptide(L)' 'VKQKTLIIWGEDDQIISSKLAVRLHCELPNAIIRQIPDCGHLPHVEKPGAVAKLIVEFIQENCISEPQLVSQR' A
#
# COMPACT_ATOMS: atom_id res chain seq x y z
N VAL A 1 13.45 -6.21 -7.14
CA VAL A 1 13.15 -6.24 -5.68
C VAL A 1 12.27 -7.46 -5.40
N LYS A 2 12.54 -8.24 -4.34
CA LYS A 2 11.76 -9.46 -4.02
C LYS A 2 10.87 -9.29 -2.79
N GLN A 3 11.12 -8.24 -2.01
CA GLN A 3 10.41 -7.87 -0.81
C GLN A 3 8.96 -7.51 -1.14
N LYS A 4 8.04 -7.76 -0.20
CA LYS A 4 6.67 -7.22 -0.26
C LYS A 4 6.77 -5.70 -0.26
N THR A 5 6.06 -5.03 -1.16
CA THR A 5 6.14 -3.58 -1.33
C THR A 5 4.76 -2.96 -1.28
N LEU A 6 4.60 -1.87 -0.53
CA LEU A 6 3.43 -1.01 -0.60
C LEU A 6 3.76 0.23 -1.42
N ILE A 7 3.02 0.47 -2.50
CA ILE A 7 3.06 1.70 -3.28
C ILE A 7 1.88 2.56 -2.82
N ILE A 8 2.16 3.74 -2.30
CA ILE A 8 1.15 4.75 -1.94
C ILE A 8 1.25 5.89 -2.93
N TRP A 9 0.13 6.29 -3.53
CA TRP A 9 0.07 7.32 -4.56
C TRP A 9 -1.17 8.21 -4.37
N GLY A 10 -1.07 9.51 -4.67
CA GLY A 10 -2.20 10.43 -4.61
C GLY A 10 -2.96 10.47 -5.94
N GLU A 11 -4.28 10.50 -5.90
CA GLU A 11 -5.12 10.50 -7.11
C GLU A 11 -4.90 11.70 -8.03
N ASP A 12 -4.65 12.86 -7.44
CA ASP A 12 -4.51 14.14 -8.14
C ASP A 12 -3.04 14.53 -8.37
N ASP A 13 -2.12 13.56 -8.28
CA ASP A 13 -0.69 13.79 -8.49
C ASP A 13 -0.43 14.32 -9.91
N GLN A 14 -0.03 15.59 -9.99
CA GLN A 14 0.30 16.29 -11.24
C GLN A 14 1.75 16.07 -11.70
N ILE A 15 2.57 15.39 -10.92
CA ILE A 15 3.98 15.12 -11.20
C ILE A 15 4.14 13.69 -11.72
N ILE A 16 3.55 12.72 -11.02
CA ILE A 16 3.59 11.31 -11.38
C ILE A 16 2.19 10.85 -11.80
N SER A 17 2.01 10.60 -13.09
CA SER A 17 0.75 10.08 -13.63
C SER A 17 0.41 8.67 -13.11
N SER A 18 -0.89 8.38 -13.05
CA SER A 18 -1.42 7.03 -12.73
C SER A 18 -0.77 5.91 -13.54
N LYS A 19 -0.45 6.15 -14.82
CA LYS A 19 0.18 5.17 -15.72
C LYS A 19 1.54 4.71 -15.19
N LEU A 20 2.33 5.63 -14.62
CA LEU A 20 3.63 5.29 -14.05
C LEU A 20 3.49 4.52 -12.75
N ALA A 21 2.52 4.88 -11.90
CA ALA A 21 2.23 4.15 -10.67
C ALA A 21 1.80 2.70 -10.95
N VAL A 22 0.91 2.51 -11.94
CA VAL A 22 0.47 1.18 -12.39
C VAL A 22 1.62 0.41 -13.03
N ARG A 23 2.45 1.06 -13.84
CA ARG A 23 3.63 0.42 -14.43
C ARG A 23 4.59 -0.09 -13.35
N LEU A 24 4.88 0.72 -12.34
CA LEU A 24 5.73 0.33 -11.20
C LEU A 24 5.14 -0.88 -10.47
N HIS A 25 3.83 -0.91 -10.26
CA HIS A 25 3.14 -2.07 -9.69
C HIS A 25 3.33 -3.33 -10.55
N CYS A 26 3.19 -3.24 -11.88
CA CYS A 26 3.42 -4.38 -12.78
C CYS A 26 4.88 -4.87 -12.80
N GLU A 27 5.85 -3.98 -12.58
CA GLU A 27 7.28 -4.33 -12.53
C GLU A 27 7.71 -4.91 -11.17
N LEU A 28 6.87 -4.81 -10.13
CA LEU A 28 7.13 -5.31 -8.79
C LEU A 28 6.22 -6.51 -8.44
N PRO A 29 6.73 -7.75 -8.48
CA PRO A 29 5.89 -8.96 -8.42
C PRO A 29 5.15 -9.17 -7.09
N ASN A 30 5.61 -8.55 -6.00
CA ASN A 30 4.99 -8.62 -4.67
C ASN A 30 4.51 -7.24 -4.18
N ALA A 31 4.22 -6.33 -5.10
CA ALA A 31 3.69 -5.03 -4.76
C ALA A 31 2.17 -5.06 -4.56
N ILE A 32 1.71 -4.22 -3.64
CA ILE A 32 0.33 -3.75 -3.60
C ILE A 32 0.34 -2.25 -3.85
N ILE A 33 -0.67 -1.76 -4.54
CA ILE A 33 -0.86 -0.33 -4.78
C ILE A 33 -2.10 0.18 -4.05
N ARG A 34 -1.96 1.32 -3.39
CA ARG A 34 -3.03 2.03 -2.68
C ARG A 34 -3.02 3.48 -3.10
N GLN A 35 -4.10 3.90 -3.74
CA GLN A 35 -4.33 5.28 -4.15
C GLN A 35 -5.11 6.01 -3.05
N ILE A 36 -4.75 7.25 -2.75
CA ILE A 36 -5.48 8.11 -1.81
C ILE A 36 -6.29 9.13 -2.61
N PRO A 37 -7.62 9.18 -2.45
CA PRO A 37 -8.47 10.16 -3.14
C PRO A 37 -8.24 11.58 -2.62
N ASP A 38 -8.53 12.58 -3.46
CA ASP A 38 -8.38 14.01 -3.15
C ASP A 38 -6.99 14.35 -2.58
N CYS A 39 -5.93 13.84 -3.23
CA CYS A 39 -4.54 13.93 -2.74
C CYS A 39 -3.56 14.08 -3.91
N GLY A 40 -2.65 15.04 -3.80
CA GLY A 40 -1.61 15.31 -4.78
C GLY A 40 -0.35 14.47 -4.60
N HIS A 41 0.78 15.08 -4.93
CA HIS A 41 2.07 14.40 -5.04
C HIS A 41 2.69 13.95 -3.71
N LEU A 42 2.32 14.59 -2.59
CA LEU A 42 2.95 14.31 -1.29
C LEU A 42 1.92 13.75 -0.29
N PRO A 43 1.44 12.51 -0.46
CA PRO A 43 0.42 11.94 0.40
C PRO A 43 0.74 11.97 1.89
N HIS A 44 2.02 11.82 2.26
CA HIS A 44 2.45 11.83 3.65
C HIS A 44 2.39 13.24 4.29
N VAL A 45 2.38 14.30 3.49
CA VAL A 45 2.19 15.69 3.94
C VAL A 45 0.71 16.06 3.90
N GLU A 46 0.03 15.72 2.80
CA GLU A 46 -1.36 16.14 2.55
C GLU A 46 -2.39 15.33 3.35
N LYS A 47 -2.18 14.01 3.47
CA LYS A 47 -3.08 13.07 4.14
C LYS A 47 -2.30 12.12 5.08
N PRO A 48 -1.56 12.64 6.08
CA PRO A 48 -0.65 11.84 6.92
C PRO A 48 -1.34 10.68 7.62
N GLY A 49 -2.58 10.88 8.12
CA GLY A 49 -3.34 9.83 8.79
C GLY A 49 -3.73 8.67 7.86
N ALA A 50 -4.08 8.97 6.60
CA ALA A 50 -4.39 7.95 5.60
C ALA A 50 -3.14 7.12 5.26
N VAL A 51 -2.01 7.79 5.07
CA VAL A 51 -0.71 7.12 4.83
C VAL A 51 -0.32 6.24 6.01
N ALA A 52 -0.38 6.76 7.23
CA ALA A 52 -0.04 6.00 8.43
C ALA A 52 -0.92 4.74 8.58
N LYS A 53 -2.23 4.87 8.33
CA LYS A 53 -3.15 3.73 8.35
C LYS A 53 -2.76 2.66 7.33
N LEU A 54 -2.49 3.03 6.08
CA LEU A 54 -2.07 2.10 5.03
C LEU A 54 -0.77 1.37 5.37
N ILE A 55 0.19 2.07 5.99
CA ILE A 55 1.45 1.46 6.44
C ILE A 55 1.19 0.44 7.55
N VAL A 56 0.36 0.78 8.54
CA VAL A 56 0.01 -0.13 9.65
C VAL A 56 -0.69 -1.38 9.12
N GLU A 57 -1.69 -1.22 8.26
CA GLU A 57 -2.42 -2.33 7.63
C GLU A 57 -1.48 -3.25 6.84
N PHE A 58 -0.57 -2.66 6.05
CA PHE A 58 0.41 -3.42 5.26
C PHE A 58 1.35 -4.27 6.11
N ILE A 59 1.75 -3.78 7.28
CA ILE A 59 2.58 -4.52 8.24
C ILE A 59 1.76 -5.63 8.89
N GLN A 60 0.52 -5.34 9.30
CA GLN A 60 -0.36 -6.29 9.99
C GLN A 60 -0.78 -7.47 9.11
N GLU A 61 -0.97 -7.28 7.81
CA GLU A 61 -1.21 -8.38 6.87
C GLU A 61 -0.09 -9.43 6.88
N ASN A 62 1.14 -9.08 7.29
CA ASN A 62 2.25 -10.02 7.42
C ASN A 62 2.28 -10.76 8.76
N CYS A 63 1.41 -10.40 9.71
CA CYS A 63 1.33 -11.04 11.03
C CYS A 63 0.24 -12.12 11.12
N ILE A 64 -0.60 -12.30 10.08
CA ILE A 64 -1.58 -13.39 10.03
C ILE A 64 -0.98 -14.58 9.28
N SER A 65 -0.06 -15.28 9.95
CA SER A 65 0.39 -16.61 9.53
C SER A 65 0.65 -17.50 10.75
N GLU A 66 -0.38 -17.67 11.58
CA GLU A 66 -0.63 -18.92 12.30
C GLU A 66 -2.12 -19.28 12.15
N PRO A 67 -2.47 -20.35 11.41
CA PRO A 67 -3.73 -21.03 11.64
C PRO A 67 -3.55 -21.88 12.91
N GLN A 68 -4.01 -21.38 14.06
CA GLN A 68 -4.25 -22.26 15.20
C GLN A 68 -5.47 -23.13 14.90
N LEU A 69 -5.15 -24.31 14.38
CA LEU A 69 -5.98 -25.49 14.27
C LEU A 69 -6.73 -25.75 15.59
N VAL A 70 -8.06 -25.90 15.47
CA VAL A 70 -8.99 -26.67 16.31
C VAL A 70 -8.45 -27.19 17.65
N SER A 71 -9.10 -26.82 18.74
CA SER A 71 -9.39 -27.77 19.81
C SER A 71 -10.88 -27.70 20.14
N GLN A 72 -11.61 -28.69 19.62
CA GLN A 72 -12.87 -29.12 20.21
C GLN A 72 -12.60 -29.58 21.64
N ARG A 73 -13.32 -29.01 22.61
CA ARG A 73 -13.81 -29.69 23.81
C ARG A 73 -15.15 -29.09 24.19
#